data_AF-A0A369R071-F1
#
_entry.id   AF-A0A369R071-F1
#
_cell.length_a   1.000
_cell.length_b   1.000
_cell.length_c   1.000
_cell.angle_alpha   90.00
_cell.angle_beta   90.00
_cell.angle_gamma   90.00
#
_symmetry.space_group_name_H-M   'P 1'
#
loop_
_entity.id
_entity.type
_entity.pdbx_description
1 polymer ?
#
loop_
_entity_poly.entity_id
_entity_poly.type
_entity_poly.pdbx_seq_one_letter_code
_entity_poly.pdbx_strand_id
1 'polypeptide(L)' 'MTDDKLAYMANQIATAFRAQPREAAADAVADHINKFWEPRMRAQLLARLDAGGAGLDATVIAAGPAIRRPAAADA' A
#
# COMPACT_ATOMS: atom_id res chain seq x y z
N MET A 1 10.79 10.61 2.12
CA MET A 1 10.03 10.09 3.27
C MET A 1 10.80 8.91 3.80
N THR A 2 10.80 8.68 5.11
CA THR A 2 11.40 7.45 5.62
C THR A 2 10.48 6.28 5.31
N ASP A 3 11.11 5.17 5.11
CA ASP A 3 10.52 3.94 4.68
C ASP A 3 9.48 3.46 5.72
N ASP A 4 9.78 3.60 7.02
CA ASP A 4 8.88 3.23 8.12
C ASP A 4 7.65 4.14 8.23
N LYS A 5 7.80 5.42 7.89
CA LYS A 5 6.67 6.35 7.85
C LYS A 5 5.67 5.98 6.75
N LEU A 6 6.14 5.47 5.63
CA LEU A 6 5.28 4.97 4.55
C LEU A 6 4.43 3.78 5.02
N ALA A 7 5.05 2.79 5.69
CA ALA A 7 4.36 1.64 6.24
C ALA A 7 3.32 2.05 7.29
N TYR A 8 3.69 2.97 8.19
CA TYR A 8 2.75 3.51 9.17
C TYR A 8 1.50 4.11 8.50
N MET A 9 1.68 4.97 7.48
CA MET A 9 0.54 5.54 6.76
C MET A 9 -0.31 4.50 6.04
N ALA A 10 0.32 3.49 5.40
CA ALA A 10 -0.41 2.39 4.77
C ALA A 10 -1.29 1.63 5.78
N ASN A 11 -0.76 1.37 6.97
CA ASN A 11 -1.48 0.69 8.04
C ASN A 11 -2.62 1.54 8.62
N GLN A 12 -2.46 2.87 8.66
CA GLN A 12 -3.55 3.77 9.04
C GLN A 12 -4.71 3.71 8.04
N ILE A 13 -4.41 3.64 6.73
CA ILE A 13 -5.42 3.47 5.69
C ILE A 13 -6.15 2.13 5.88
N ALA A 14 -5.42 1.03 6.10
CA ALA A 14 -6.03 -0.27 6.40
C ALA A 14 -6.93 -0.23 7.64
N THR A 15 -6.50 0.47 8.70
CA THR A 15 -7.29 0.65 9.92
C THR A 15 -8.62 1.35 9.64
N ALA A 16 -8.65 2.33 8.72
CA ALA A 16 -9.88 3.02 8.33
C ALA A 16 -10.91 2.09 7.67
N PHE A 17 -10.46 1.03 6.99
CA PHE A 17 -11.32 0.07 6.30
C PHE A 17 -11.59 -1.22 7.09
N ARG A 18 -11.13 -1.33 8.35
CA ARG A 18 -11.24 -2.57 9.16
C ARG A 18 -12.65 -3.12 9.37
N ALA A 19 -13.67 -2.27 9.23
CA ALA A 19 -15.07 -2.66 9.40
C ALA A 19 -15.64 -3.38 8.17
N GLN A 20 -14.92 -3.35 7.04
CA GLN A 20 -15.30 -4.03 5.81
C GLN A 20 -14.83 -5.49 5.83
N PRO A 21 -15.47 -6.37 5.04
CA PRO A 21 -14.93 -7.70 4.78
C PRO A 21 -13.50 -7.61 4.23
N ARG A 22 -12.66 -8.59 4.58
CA ARG A 22 -11.21 -8.56 4.30
C ARG A 22 -10.87 -8.27 2.83
N GLU A 23 -11.57 -8.89 1.90
CA GLU A 23 -11.35 -8.69 0.46
C GLU A 23 -11.73 -7.27 0.04
N ALA A 24 -12.91 -6.78 0.46
CA ALA A 24 -13.35 -5.42 0.18
C ALA A 24 -12.42 -4.36 0.79
N ALA A 25 -11.88 -4.63 1.99
CA ALA A 25 -10.92 -3.76 2.65
C ALA A 25 -9.59 -3.69 1.87
N ALA A 26 -9.09 -4.83 1.36
CA ALA A 26 -7.87 -4.87 0.56
C ALA A 26 -8.03 -4.07 -0.74
N ASP A 27 -9.16 -4.26 -1.45
CA ASP A 27 -9.47 -3.50 -2.66
C ASP A 27 -9.59 -2.01 -2.37
N ALA A 28 -10.30 -1.62 -1.30
CA ALA A 28 -10.44 -0.21 -0.90
C ALA A 28 -9.09 0.44 -0.54
N VAL A 29 -8.20 -0.29 0.14
CA VAL A 29 -6.83 0.17 0.45
C VAL A 29 -6.03 0.38 -0.84
N ALA A 30 -6.04 -0.59 -1.76
CA ALA A 30 -5.36 -0.48 -3.04
C ALA A 30 -5.87 0.72 -3.85
N ASP A 31 -7.18 0.91 -3.89
CA ASP A 31 -7.84 2.02 -4.56
C ASP A 31 -7.43 3.38 -3.99
N HIS A 32 -7.40 3.49 -2.66
CA HIS A 32 -6.96 4.70 -1.98
C HIS A 32 -5.50 5.03 -2.32
N ILE A 33 -4.61 4.03 -2.22
CA ILE A 33 -3.19 4.20 -2.57
C ILE A 33 -3.04 4.61 -4.03
N ASN A 34 -3.75 3.96 -4.95
CA ASN A 34 -3.68 4.27 -6.37
C ASN A 34 -4.18 5.68 -6.72
N LYS A 35 -5.18 6.20 -6.02
CA LYS A 35 -5.78 7.51 -6.26
C LYS A 35 -5.00 8.65 -5.63
N PHE A 36 -4.46 8.45 -4.43
CA PHE A 36 -3.91 9.54 -3.61
C PHE A 36 -2.40 9.51 -3.45
N TRP A 37 -1.72 8.39 -3.76
CA TRP A 37 -0.27 8.30 -3.60
C TRP A 37 0.48 8.58 -4.90
N GLU A 38 1.53 9.38 -4.77
CA GLU A 38 2.45 9.66 -5.87
C GLU A 38 3.15 8.38 -6.37
N PRO A 39 3.58 8.33 -7.64
CA PRO A 39 4.30 7.18 -8.21
C PRO A 39 5.45 6.67 -7.33
N ARG A 40 6.30 7.57 -6.82
CA ARG A 40 7.43 7.21 -5.94
C ARG A 40 7.01 6.53 -4.63
N MET A 41 5.87 6.91 -4.05
CA MET A 41 5.37 6.32 -2.81
C MET A 41 4.85 4.90 -3.06
N ARG A 42 4.16 4.70 -4.19
CA ARG A 42 3.72 3.37 -4.64
C ARG A 42 4.92 2.46 -4.88
N ALA A 43 5.96 2.95 -5.56
CA ALA A 43 7.20 2.20 -5.77
C ALA A 43 7.85 1.76 -4.45
N GLN A 44 7.97 2.65 -3.46
CA GLN A 44 8.55 2.33 -2.16
C GLN A 44 7.72 1.28 -1.40
N LEU A 45 6.38 1.39 -1.45
CA LEU A 45 5.50 0.41 -0.79
C LEU A 45 5.60 -0.96 -1.45
N LEU A 46 5.63 -0.99 -2.78
CA LEU A 46 5.81 -2.23 -3.54
C LEU A 46 7.17 -2.88 -3.27
N ALA A 47 8.25 -2.10 -3.18
CA ALA A 47 9.56 -2.62 -2.81
C ALA A 47 9.56 -3.26 -1.41
N ARG A 48 8.82 -2.69 -0.46
CA ARG A 48 8.64 -3.27 0.88
C ARG A 48 7.81 -4.55 0.86
N LEU A 49 6.75 -4.59 0.06
CA LEU A 49 5.94 -5.80 -0.14
C LEU A 49 6.79 -6.91 -0.77
N ASP A 50 7.59 -6.58 -1.79
CA ASP A 50 8.53 -7.50 -2.44
C ASP A 50 9.62 -8.00 -1.47
N ALA A 51 10.00 -7.20 -0.47
CA ALA A 51 10.92 -7.56 0.62
C ALA A 51 10.27 -8.37 1.78
N GLY A 52 9.01 -8.81 1.62
CA GLY A 52 8.30 -9.63 2.60
C GLY A 52 7.31 -8.88 3.49
N GLY A 53 7.14 -7.56 3.30
CA GLY A 53 6.07 -6.79 3.93
C GLY A 53 6.24 -6.55 5.43
N ALA A 54 7.47 -6.54 5.94
CA ALA A 54 7.74 -6.33 7.36
C ALA A 54 7.11 -5.01 7.87
N GLY A 55 6.33 -5.12 8.96
CA GLY A 55 5.64 -3.98 9.57
C GLY A 55 4.42 -3.47 8.81
N LEU A 56 3.96 -4.17 7.75
CA LEU A 56 2.71 -3.87 7.06
C LEU A 56 1.54 -4.70 7.63
N ASP A 57 0.37 -4.09 7.67
CA ASP A 57 -0.88 -4.77 8.00
C ASP A 57 -1.24 -5.84 6.96
N ALA A 58 -1.88 -6.93 7.38
CA ALA A 58 -2.27 -8.02 6.50
C ALA A 58 -3.19 -7.58 5.35
N THR A 59 -3.97 -6.52 5.55
CA THR A 59 -4.83 -5.90 4.54
C THR A 59 -4.00 -5.14 3.51
N VAL A 60 -2.93 -4.46 3.94
CA VAL A 60 -1.99 -3.77 3.03
C VAL A 60 -1.23 -4.80 2.19
N ILE A 61 -0.83 -5.92 2.80
CA ILE A 61 -0.19 -7.03 2.08
C ILE A 61 -1.15 -7.60 1.04
N ALA A 62 -2.41 -7.85 1.41
CA ALA A 62 -3.43 -8.34 0.50
C ALA A 62 -3.77 -7.35 -0.63
N ALA A 63 -3.64 -6.04 -0.38
CA ALA A 63 -3.83 -5.00 -1.38
C ALA A 63 -2.70 -4.95 -2.42
N GLY A 64 -1.52 -5.49 -2.12
CA GLY A 64 -0.31 -5.42 -2.95
C GLY A 64 -0.52 -5.73 -4.44
N PRO A 65 -1.18 -6.83 -4.82
CA PRO A 65 -1.44 -7.18 -6.21
C PRO A 65 -2.30 -6.17 -6.98
N ALA A 66 -3.15 -5.40 -6.29
CA ALA A 66 -4.04 -4.39 -6.89
C ALA A 66 -3.40 -2.98 -6.93
N ILE A 67 -2.23 -2.77 -6.31
CA ILE A 67 -1.50 -1.50 -6.37
C ILE A 67 -0.81 -1.39 -7.72
N ARG A 68 -1.10 -0.31 -8.44
CA ARG A 68 -0.54 -0.03 -9.76
C ARG A 68 0.95 0.26 -9.62
N ARG A 69 1.79 -0.64 -10.16
CA ARG A 69 3.22 -0.37 -10.31
C ARG A 69 3.39 0.88 -11.18
N PRO A 70 4.07 1.93 -10.69
CA PRO A 70 4.39 3.06 -11.55
C PRO A 70 5.26 2.55 -12.71
N ALA A 71 5.04 3.07 -13.92
CA ALA A 71 6.05 2.95 -14.96
C ALA A 71 7.36 3.47 -14.37
N ALA A 72 8.47 2.75 -14.59
CA ALA A 72 9.79 3.13 -14.09
C ALA A 72 9.95 4.63 -14.33
N ALA A 73 9.96 5.41 -13.25
CA ALA A 73 9.96 6.84 -13.35
C ALA A 73 11.20 7.23 -14.16
N ASP A 74 10.97 7.92 -15.27
CA ASP A 74 12.01 8.55 -16.08
C ASP A 74 13.02 9.22 -15.14
N ALA A 75 14.28 8.83 -15.32
CA ALA A 75 15.43 9.34 -14.60
C ALA A 75 15.66 10.83 -14.89
#